data_AF-A0A918I2D6-F1
#
_entry.id   AF-A0A918I2D6-F1
#
_cell.length_a   1.000
_cell.length_b   1.000
_cell.length_c   1.000
_cell.angle_alpha   90.00
_cell.angle_beta   90.00
_cell.angle_gamma   90.00
#
_symmetry.space_group_name_H-M   'P 1'
#
loop_
_entity.id
_entity.type
_entity.pdbx_description
1 polymer ?
#
loop_
_entity_poly.entity_id
_entity_poly.type
_entity_poly.pdbx_seq_one_letter_code
_entity_poly.pdbx_strand_id
1 'polypeptide(L)'
;MTRRPSAPMPTELRRSMRAGQHPARSVPCPHCGAAAHKPCRVPSRDRILAQPHPQRISAWARQTACCPQCQVEPTIACHDEGRPRHTIHNRRYQEAEETAA
;
A
#
# COMPACT_ATOMS: atom_id res chain seq x y z
N MET A 1 12.15 15.39 34.67
CA MET A 1 11.27 16.18 33.77
C MET A 1 10.44 15.22 32.93
N THR A 2 9.18 14.99 33.31
CA THR A 2 8.27 14.10 32.57
C THR A 2 7.67 14.86 31.40
N ARG A 3 8.07 14.55 30.16
CA ARG A 3 7.45 15.15 28.95
C ARG A 3 5.97 14.76 28.94
N ARG A 4 5.06 15.72 29.11
CA ARG A 4 3.66 15.53 28.76
C ARG A 4 3.59 15.24 27.25
N PRO A 5 2.92 14.16 26.80
CA PRO A 5 2.70 13.96 25.39
C PRO A 5 1.85 15.12 24.88
N SER A 6 2.36 15.87 23.90
CA SER A 6 1.56 16.87 23.18
C SER A 6 0.34 16.19 22.56
N ALA A 7 -0.77 16.93 22.48
CA ALA A 7 -2.01 16.44 21.89
C ALA A 7 -1.76 15.78 20.52
N PRO A 8 -2.42 14.65 20.21
CA PRO A 8 -2.24 13.96 18.94
C PRO A 8 -2.65 14.88 17.80
N MET A 9 -1.85 14.91 16.73
CA MET A 9 -2.13 15.75 15.57
C MET A 9 -3.52 15.41 14.98
N PRO A 10 -4.33 16.43 14.58
CA PRO A 10 -5.62 16.23 13.92
C PRO A 10 -5.56 15.33 12.68
N THR A 11 -6.62 14.55 12.45
CA THR A 11 -6.68 13.57 11.34
C THR A 11 -6.66 14.24 9.97
N GLU A 12 -7.30 15.40 9.83
CA GLU A 12 -7.32 16.18 8.58
C GLU A 12 -5.92 16.66 8.18
N LEU A 13 -5.15 17.20 9.15
CA LEU A 13 -3.76 17.59 8.94
C LEU A 13 -2.87 16.38 8.62
N ARG A 14 -3.12 15.23 9.23
CA ARG A 14 -2.43 13.98 8.86
C ARG A 14 -2.78 13.54 7.44
N ARG A 15 -4.01 13.76 6.98
CA ARG A 15 -4.47 13.41 5.63
C ARG A 15 -3.84 14.34 4.59
N SER A 16 -3.82 15.66 4.83
CA SER A 16 -3.23 16.63 3.90
C SER A 16 -1.73 16.40 3.69
N MET A 17 -0.97 16.11 4.74
CA MET A 17 0.46 15.73 4.62
C MET A 17 0.70 14.40 3.89
N ARG A 18 -0.34 13.57 3.73
CA ARG A 18 -0.26 12.29 3.02
C ARG A 18 -0.78 12.38 1.59
N ALA A 19 -1.47 13.44 1.21
CA ALA A 19 -2.07 13.59 -0.13
C ALA A 19 -1.02 13.54 -1.26
N GLY A 20 0.22 13.97 -1.02
CA GLY A 20 1.32 13.86 -1.99
C GLY A 20 2.05 12.51 -1.99
N GLN A 21 1.63 11.55 -1.16
CA GLN A 21 2.30 10.26 -1.04
C GLN A 21 1.53 9.17 -1.79
N HIS A 22 2.28 8.26 -2.42
CA HIS A 22 1.68 7.10 -3.09
C HIS A 22 0.77 6.31 -2.12
N PRO A 23 -0.48 5.98 -2.50
CA PRO A 23 -1.47 5.37 -1.60
C PRO A 23 -1.02 4.02 -1.05
N ALA A 24 -0.28 3.22 -1.83
CA ALA A 24 0.39 2.00 -1.39
C ALA A 24 1.32 2.13 -0.17
N ARG A 25 1.67 3.36 0.29
CA ARG A 25 2.36 3.54 1.57
C ARG A 25 1.47 3.26 2.78
N SER A 26 0.16 3.13 2.64
CA SER A 26 -0.75 2.76 3.74
C SER A 26 -0.49 1.36 4.31
N VAL A 27 -0.03 0.42 3.47
CA VAL A 27 0.25 -0.97 3.87
C VAL A 27 1.74 -1.18 4.17
N PRO A 28 2.12 -2.13 5.04
CA PRO A 28 3.51 -2.51 5.22
C PRO A 28 4.10 -3.12 3.93
N CYS A 29 5.39 -2.92 3.70
CA CYS A 29 6.09 -3.46 2.53
C CYS A 29 6.51 -4.91 2.78
N PRO A 30 6.01 -5.90 2.02
CA PRO A 30 6.41 -7.30 2.19
C PRO A 30 7.86 -7.57 1.73
N HIS A 31 8.43 -6.71 0.89
CA HIS A 31 9.79 -6.87 0.37
C HIS A 31 10.88 -6.42 1.36
N CYS A 32 10.76 -5.21 1.90
CA CYS A 32 11.79 -4.62 2.78
C CYS A 32 11.36 -4.45 4.24
N GLY A 33 10.15 -4.86 4.59
CA GLY A 33 9.60 -4.74 5.96
C GLY A 33 9.29 -3.31 6.40
N ALA A 34 9.31 -2.32 5.50
CA ALA A 34 8.97 -0.95 5.84
C ALA A 34 7.52 -0.85 6.36
N ALA A 35 7.35 -0.26 7.54
CA ALA A 35 6.04 -0.11 8.17
C ALA A 35 5.07 0.78 7.36
N ALA A 36 3.78 0.74 7.73
CA ALA A 36 2.78 1.66 7.21
C ALA A 36 3.25 3.13 7.34
N HIS A 37 3.02 3.91 6.29
CA HIS A 37 3.41 5.31 6.11
C HIS A 37 4.92 5.60 6.15
N LYS A 38 5.79 4.58 6.27
CA LYS A 38 7.24 4.73 6.11
C LYS A 38 7.66 4.50 4.66
N PRO A 39 8.64 5.27 4.14
CA PRO A 39 9.14 5.05 2.79
C PRO A 39 9.85 3.70 2.68
N CYS A 40 9.91 3.16 1.47
CA CYS A 40 10.72 1.97 1.22
C CYS A 40 12.20 2.36 1.21
N ARG A 41 13.04 1.49 1.78
CA ARG A 41 14.50 1.61 1.74
C ARG A 41 15.13 0.40 1.08
N VAL A 42 16.29 0.61 0.46
CA VAL A 42 17.16 -0.46 -0.04
C VAL A 42 18.09 -0.89 1.11
N PRO A 43 17.95 -2.11 1.67
CA PRO A 43 18.73 -2.52 2.85
C PRO A 43 20.24 -2.43 2.62
N SER A 44 20.71 -2.81 1.42
CA SER A 44 22.14 -2.87 1.08
C SER A 44 22.82 -1.50 0.93
N ARG A 45 22.07 -0.41 0.77
CA ARG A 45 22.63 0.94 0.49
C ARG A 45 22.03 2.04 1.37
N ASP A 46 21.18 1.67 2.32
CA ASP A 46 20.34 2.55 3.16
C ASP A 46 19.68 3.72 2.41
N ARG A 47 19.36 3.52 1.14
CA ARG A 47 18.80 4.56 0.27
C ARG A 47 17.28 4.54 0.33
N ILE A 48 16.69 5.71 0.53
CA ILE A 48 15.24 5.91 0.41
C ILE A 48 14.84 5.89 -1.06
N LEU A 49 13.83 5.08 -1.38
CA LEU A 49 13.21 5.02 -2.70
C LEU A 49 12.12 6.09 -2.82
N ALA A 50 12.11 6.80 -3.95
CA ALA A 50 11.05 7.75 -4.27
C ALA A 50 9.70 7.02 -4.42
N GLN A 51 9.71 5.90 -5.16
CA GLN A 51 8.54 5.05 -5.38
C GLN A 51 8.55 3.83 -4.45
N PRO A 52 7.37 3.34 -4.01
CA PRO A 52 7.29 2.10 -3.25
C PRO A 52 7.73 0.88 -4.07
N HIS A 53 8.18 -0.19 -3.41
CA HIS A 53 8.50 -1.45 -4.11
C HIS A 53 7.26 -1.99 -4.85
N PRO A 54 7.43 -2.61 -6.03
CA PRO A 54 6.31 -3.21 -6.77
C PRO A 54 5.47 -4.19 -5.94
N GLN A 55 6.11 -4.99 -5.08
CA GLN A 55 5.41 -5.91 -4.18
C GLN A 55 4.55 -5.20 -3.12
N ARG A 56 4.87 -3.95 -2.76
CA ARG A 56 4.03 -3.15 -1.86
C ARG A 56 2.79 -2.64 -2.59
N ILE A 57 2.96 -2.21 -3.84
CA ILE A 57 1.84 -1.77 -4.69
C ILE A 57 0.89 -2.93 -4.91
N SER A 58 1.40 -4.13 -5.20
CA SER A 58 0.56 -5.32 -5.33
C SER A 58 -0.17 -5.67 -4.03
N ALA A 59 0.55 -5.69 -2.89
CA ALA A 59 -0.06 -5.96 -1.60
C ALA A 59 -1.16 -4.94 -1.23
N TRP A 60 -0.97 -3.67 -1.59
CA TRP A 60 -1.95 -2.61 -1.43
C TRP A 60 -3.17 -2.82 -2.33
N ALA A 61 -2.97 -3.02 -3.64
CA ALA A 61 -4.08 -3.25 -4.57
C ALA A 61 -4.94 -4.46 -4.17
N ARG A 62 -4.29 -5.52 -3.64
CA ARG A 62 -4.99 -6.68 -3.09
C ARG A 62 -5.84 -6.34 -1.86
N GLN A 63 -5.37 -5.46 -0.98
CA GLN A 63 -6.08 -5.09 0.25
C GLN A 63 -7.17 -4.04 0.01
N THR A 64 -7.02 -3.20 -1.00
CA THR A 64 -7.91 -2.05 -1.23
C THR A 64 -9.15 -2.41 -2.06
N ALA A 65 -8.98 -3.19 -3.13
CA ALA A 65 -10.01 -3.36 -4.13
C ALA A 65 -10.35 -4.83 -4.45
N CYS A 66 -11.58 -5.06 -4.88
CA CYS A 66 -12.00 -6.27 -5.58
C CYS A 66 -11.30 -6.33 -6.94
N CYS A 67 -11.13 -7.53 -7.51
CA CYS A 67 -10.67 -7.65 -8.90
C CYS A 67 -11.86 -7.80 -9.84
N PRO A 68 -12.14 -6.85 -10.75
CA PRO A 68 -13.26 -7.00 -11.68
C PRO A 68 -13.09 -8.16 -12.68
N GLN A 69 -11.85 -8.58 -12.93
CA GLN A 69 -11.53 -9.61 -13.92
C GLN A 69 -11.81 -11.04 -13.43
N CYS A 70 -11.45 -11.35 -12.17
CA CYS A 70 -11.72 -12.66 -11.56
C CYS A 70 -12.78 -12.61 -10.46
N GLN A 71 -13.38 -11.44 -10.23
CA GLN A 71 -14.45 -11.17 -9.25
C GLN A 71 -14.08 -11.55 -7.81
N VAL A 72 -12.79 -11.57 -7.47
CA VAL A 72 -12.33 -11.89 -6.12
C VAL A 72 -12.38 -10.67 -5.19
N GLU A 73 -12.71 -10.94 -3.94
CA GLU A 73 -12.75 -9.95 -2.85
C GLU A 73 -11.36 -9.40 -2.48
N PRO A 74 -11.29 -8.27 -1.75
CA PRO A 74 -10.07 -7.80 -1.12
C PRO A 74 -9.43 -8.90 -0.27
N THR A 75 -8.12 -8.87 -0.12
CA THR A 75 -7.27 -9.88 0.55
C THR A 75 -7.08 -11.20 -0.20
N ILE A 76 -8.03 -11.60 -1.05
CA ILE A 76 -7.96 -12.85 -1.82
C ILE A 76 -7.01 -12.69 -3.02
N ALA A 77 -6.21 -13.74 -3.29
CA ALA A 77 -5.32 -13.76 -4.46
C ALA A 77 -6.11 -13.85 -5.76
N CYS A 78 -5.64 -13.16 -6.80
CA CYS A 78 -6.22 -13.30 -8.14
C CYS A 78 -6.01 -14.72 -8.68
N HIS A 79 -6.90 -15.19 -9.53
CA HIS A 79 -6.80 -16.50 -10.17
C HIS A 79 -7.14 -16.41 -11.66
N ASP A 80 -6.60 -17.35 -12.44
CA ASP A 80 -7.05 -17.61 -13.81
C ASP A 80 -7.75 -18.97 -13.81
N GLU A 81 -9.02 -19.02 -14.20
CA GLU A 81 -9.78 -20.28 -14.33
C GLU A 81 -9.73 -21.16 -13.07
N GLY A 82 -9.78 -20.54 -11.88
CA GLY A 82 -9.68 -21.23 -10.59
C GLY A 82 -8.26 -21.55 -10.12
N ARG A 83 -7.22 -21.30 -10.92
CA ARG A 83 -5.81 -21.46 -10.51
C ARG A 83 -5.26 -20.14 -9.93
N PRO A 84 -4.75 -20.14 -8.67
CA PRO A 84 -4.20 -18.94 -8.07
C PRO A 84 -2.97 -18.44 -8.84
N ARG A 85 -2.91 -17.13 -9.05
CA ARG A 85 -1.75 -16.44 -9.62
C ARG A 85 -0.86 -15.88 -8.53
N HIS A 86 0.43 -15.79 -8.81
CA HIS A 86 1.38 -15.05 -7.98
C HIS A 86 1.32 -13.53 -8.21
N THR A 87 0.76 -13.11 -9.35
CA THR A 87 0.60 -11.70 -9.72
C THR A 87 -0.88 -11.30 -9.69
N ILE A 88 -1.11 -10.00 -9.57
CA ILE A 88 -2.45 -9.40 -9.55
C ILE A 88 -2.79 -8.93 -10.96
N HIS A 89 -4.04 -9.10 -11.39
CA HIS A 89 -4.50 -8.57 -12.68
C HIS A 89 -4.40 -7.04 -12.73
N ASN A 90 -4.02 -6.49 -13.89
CA ASN A 90 -3.88 -5.04 -14.08
C ASN A 90 -5.16 -4.28 -13.68
N ARG A 91 -6.33 -4.86 -13.98
CA ARG A 91 -7.62 -4.26 -13.67
C ARG A 91 -7.83 -3.98 -12.17
N ARG A 92 -7.24 -4.79 -11.29
CA ARG A 92 -7.32 -4.56 -9.83
C ARG A 92 -6.46 -3.39 -9.37
N TYR A 93 -5.34 -3.11 -10.05
CA TYR A 93 -4.54 -1.92 -9.74
C TYR A 93 -5.32 -0.65 -10.07
N GLN A 94 -5.97 -0.62 -11.22
CA GLN A 94 -6.83 0.49 -11.65
C GLN A 94 -7.94 0.75 -10.63
N GLU A 95 -8.67 -0.30 -10.23
CA GLU A 95 -9.74 -0.19 -9.22
C GLU A 95 -9.22 0.33 -7.87
N ALA A 96 -8.03 -0.11 -7.46
CA ALA A 96 -7.41 0.35 -6.22
C ALA A 96 -6.98 1.82 -6.30
N GLU A 97 -6.54 2.29 -7.48
CA GLU A 97 -6.23 3.70 -7.73
C GLU A 97 -7.51 4.55 -7.72
N GLU A 98 -8.59 4.08 -8.35
CA GLU A 98 -9.90 4.73 -8.34
C GLU A 98 -10.49 4.82 -6.92
N THR A 99 -10.31 3.79 -6.09
CA THR A 99 -10.76 3.77 -4.69
C THR A 99 -9.96 4.71 -3.78
N ALA A 100 -8.71 5.02 -4.17
CA ALA A 100 -7.79 5.82 -3.36
C ALA A 100 -7.62 7.27 -3.82
N ALA A 101 -8.20 7.63 -4.97
CA ALA A 101 -8.29 9.00 -5.49
C ALA A 101 -9.28 9.83 -4.66
#